data_AF-A0A658NU63-F1
#
_entry.id   AF-A0A658NU63-F1
#
_cell.length_a   1.000
_cell.length_b   1.000
_cell.length_c   1.000
_cell.angle_alpha   90.00
_cell.angle_beta   90.00
_cell.angle_gamma   90.00
#
_symmetry.space_group_name_H-M   'P 1'
#
loop_
_entity.id
_entity.type
_entity.pdbx_description
1 polymer ?
#
loop_
_entity_poly.entity_id
_entity_poly.type
_entity_poly.pdbx_seq_one_letter_code
_entity_poly.pdbx_strand_id
1 'polypeptide(L)' 'MRARPALPEDKHPIIDFIRIENDTRLADQVIEQQLTVKPGDRLDPERLNRDLNQIYGMGAFQQVDYGLVREQGRTGL' A
#
# COMPACT_ATOMS: atom_id res chain seq x y z
N MET A 1 -7.72 20.56 -3.54
CA MET A 1 -6.42 20.05 -3.04
C MET A 1 -6.71 19.30 -1.75
N ARG A 2 -6.84 17.96 -1.77
CA ARG A 2 -7.02 17.20 -0.52
C ARG A 2 -5.63 17.01 0.08
N ALA A 3 -5.40 17.61 1.24
CA ALA A 3 -4.16 17.47 1.98
C ALA A 3 -3.93 15.99 2.29
N ARG A 4 -2.77 15.47 1.90
CA ARG A 4 -2.27 14.20 2.42
C ARG A 4 -2.15 14.40 3.94
N PRO A 5 -2.87 13.65 4.79
CA PRO A 5 -2.60 13.71 6.21
C PRO A 5 -1.16 13.26 6.41
N ALA A 6 -0.30 14.18 6.85
CA ALA A 6 1.04 13.83 7.30
C ALA A 6 0.85 12.89 8.50
N LEU A 7 1.11 11.59 8.27
CA LEU A 7 1.11 10.61 9.36
C LEU A 7 2.17 11.08 10.37
N PRO A 8 1.85 11.19 11.67
CA PRO A 8 2.83 11.53 12.68
C PRO A 8 3.99 10.54 12.63
N GLU A 9 5.22 11.07 12.69
CA GLU A 9 6.49 10.46 12.28
C GLU A 9 6.96 9.21 13.06
N ASP A 10 6.13 8.59 13.91
CA ASP A 10 6.65 7.72 14.98
C ASP A 10 6.09 6.30 15.11
N LYS A 11 5.11 5.87 14.31
CA LYS A 11 4.62 4.48 14.43
C LYS A 11 4.27 3.90 13.08
N HIS A 12 5.25 3.23 12.48
CA HIS A 12 5.01 2.16 11.52
C HIS A 12 3.95 1.20 12.12
N PRO A 13 2.67 1.32 11.74
CA PRO A 13 1.63 0.54 12.39
C PRO A 13 1.71 -0.91 11.91
N ILE A 14 1.14 -1.82 12.70
CA ILE A 14 0.88 -3.16 12.19
C ILE A 14 -0.28 -3.03 11.21
N ILE A 15 -0.10 -3.56 10.01
CA ILE A 15 -1.12 -3.61 8.97
C ILE A 15 -2.03 -4.79 9.29
N ASP A 16 -3.29 -4.55 9.62
CA ASP A 16 -4.27 -5.59 9.92
C ASP A 16 -4.89 -6.21 8.66
N PHE A 17 -4.96 -5.44 7.57
CA PHE A 17 -5.48 -5.88 6.29
C PHE A 17 -4.90 -5.04 5.15
N ILE A 18 -4.86 -5.60 3.94
CA ILE A 18 -4.44 -4.90 2.73
C ILE A 18 -5.62 -4.91 1.78
N ARG A 19 -5.96 -3.75 1.22
CA ARG A 19 -7.00 -3.59 0.21
C ARG A 19 -6.38 -3.04 -1.06
N ILE A 20 -6.43 -3.84 -2.11
CA ILE A 20 -5.96 -3.42 -3.43
C ILE A 20 -7.14 -2.84 -4.20
N GLU A 21 -6.99 -1.59 -4.62
CA GLU A 21 -7.90 -0.94 -5.56
C GLU A 21 -7.16 -0.79 -6.88
N ASN A 22 -7.61 -1.55 -7.88
CA ASN A 22 -6.97 -1.62 -9.18
C ASN A 22 -8.03 -1.64 -10.28
N ASP A 23 -7.98 -0.65 -11.17
CA ASP A 23 -8.87 -0.53 -12.33
C ASP A 23 -8.17 -0.92 -13.65
N THR A 24 -6.99 -1.54 -13.56
CA THR A 24 -6.22 -1.95 -14.74
C THR A 24 -6.55 -3.37 -15.17
N ARG A 25 -5.95 -3.82 -16.29
CA ARG A 25 -6.07 -5.20 -16.76
C ARG A 25 -5.19 -6.19 -15.99
N LEU A 26 -4.32 -5.71 -15.11
CA LEU A 26 -3.49 -6.57 -14.29
C LEU A 26 -4.37 -7.23 -13.22
N ALA A 27 -4.16 -8.51 -12.94
CA ALA A 27 -4.89 -9.17 -11.87
C ALA A 27 -4.35 -8.72 -10.51
N ASP A 28 -5.24 -8.51 -9.54
CA ASP A 28 -4.89 -8.08 -8.18
C ASP A 28 -3.89 -9.05 -7.54
N GLN A 29 -3.99 -10.35 -7.82
CA GLN A 29 -3.04 -11.36 -7.36
C GLN A 29 -1.59 -11.07 -7.78
N VAL A 30 -1.37 -10.44 -8.94
CA VAL A 30 -0.02 -10.07 -9.39
C VAL A 30 0.51 -8.91 -8.55
N ILE A 31 -0.36 -7.96 -8.21
CA ILE A 31 -0.02 -6.84 -7.32
C ILE A 31 0.29 -7.38 -5.91
N GLU A 32 -0.54 -8.28 -5.38
CA GLU A 32 -0.31 -8.95 -4.10
C GLU A 32 1.02 -9.71 -4.05
N GLN A 33 1.40 -10.40 -5.13
CA GLN A 33 2.68 -11.12 -5.20
C GLN A 33 3.89 -10.18 -5.21
N GLN A 34 3.69 -8.96 -5.69
CA GLN A 34 4.73 -7.94 -5.76
C GLN A 34 4.87 -7.16 -4.46
N LEU A 35 3.82 -7.14 -3.63
CA LEU A 35 3.84 -6.56 -2.30
C LEU A 35 4.52 -7.50 -1.30
N THR A 36 5.55 -6.99 -0.64
CA THR A 36 6.28 -7.74 0.38
C THR A 36 5.59 -7.65 1.75
N VAL A 37 4.82 -6.58 1.99
CA VAL A 37 4.05 -6.36 3.22
C VAL A 37 2.84 -7.28 3.27
N LYS A 38 2.57 -7.87 4.44
CA LYS A 38 1.40 -8.72 4.67
C LYS A 38 0.58 -8.25 5.86
N PRO A 39 -0.70 -8.65 5.96
CA PRO A 39 -1.47 -8.50 7.18
C PRO A 39 -0.75 -9.16 8.36
N GLY A 40 -0.55 -8.42 9.45
CA GLY A 40 0.24 -8.78 10.62
C GLY A 40 1.65 -8.17 10.63
N ASP A 41 2.15 -7.68 9.49
CA ASP A 41 3.46 -7.05 9.41
C ASP A 41 3.42 -5.58 9.82
N ARG A 42 4.55 -5.13 10.35
CA ARG A 42 4.79 -3.70 10.57
C ARG A 42 5.03 -3.02 9.23
N LEU A 43 4.31 -1.93 8.97
CA LEU A 43 4.51 -1.11 7.78
C LEU A 43 5.97 -0.68 7.67
N ASP A 44 6.57 -0.89 6.51
CA ASP A 44 7.90 -0.38 6.19
C ASP A 44 7.77 0.49 4.93
N PRO A 45 7.76 1.83 5.07
CA PRO A 45 7.62 2.73 3.94
C PRO A 45 8.70 2.54 2.88
N GLU A 46 9.92 2.17 3.29
CA GLU A 46 11.06 1.96 2.39
C GLU A 46 10.91 0.67 1.58
N ARG A 47 10.35 -0.39 2.18
CA ARG A 47 10.00 -1.61 1.45
C ARG A 47 8.81 -1.39 0.53
N LEU A 48 7.75 -0.79 1.06
CA LEU A 48 6.54 -0.52 0.29
C LEU A 48 6.87 0.36 -0.92
N ASN A 49 7.65 1.43 -0.76
CA ASN A 49 8.05 2.28 -1.87
C ASN A 49 8.85 1.51 -2.94
N ARG A 50 9.66 0.51 -2.56
CA ARG A 50 10.33 -0.37 -3.52
C ARG A 50 9.35 -1.26 -4.26
N ASP A 51 8.41 -1.87 -3.56
CA ASP A 51 7.36 -2.70 -4.17
C ASP A 51 6.52 -1.88 -5.17
N LEU A 52 6.09 -0.68 -4.78
CA LEU A 52 5.32 0.22 -5.64
C LEU A 52 6.10 0.67 -6.87
N ASN A 53 7.41 0.93 -6.75
CA ASN A 53 8.26 1.23 -7.90
C ASN A 53 8.36 0.06 -8.88
N GLN A 54 8.39 -1.18 -8.39
CA GLN A 54 8.38 -2.36 -9.27
C GLN A 54 7.04 -2.48 -10.00
N ILE A 55 5.92 -2.32 -9.28
CA ILE A 55 4.57 -2.33 -9.86
C ILE A 55 4.42 -1.22 -10.91
N TYR A 56 4.85 -0.01 -10.60
CA TYR A 56 4.85 1.12 -11.54
C TYR A 56 5.72 0.84 -12.78
N GLY A 57 6.88 0.22 -12.59
CA GLY A 57 7.80 -0.19 -13.65
C GLY A 57 7.23 -1.23 -14.63
N MET A 58 6.15 -1.93 -14.28
CA MET A 58 5.46 -2.86 -15.19
C MET A 58 4.75 -2.15 -16.35
N GLY A 59 4.55 -0.83 -16.28
CA GLY A 59 3.92 -0.03 -17.34
C GLY A 59 2.41 -0.22 -17.48
N ALA A 60 1.78 -0.95 -16.53
CA ALA A 60 0.34 -1.19 -16.52
C ALA A 60 -0.46 -0.07 -15.83
N PHE A 61 0.20 0.76 -15.02
CA PHE A 61 -0.43 1.76 -14.15
C PHE A 61 0.02 3.17 -14.53
N GLN A 62 -0.92 4.13 -14.54
CA GLN A 62 -0.61 5.55 -14.71
C GLN A 62 -0.13 6.20 -13.41
N GLN A 63 -0.58 5.68 -12.27
CA GLN A 63 -0.25 6.16 -10.94
C GLN A 63 -0.41 5.00 -9.95
N VAL A 64 0.52 4.90 -9.00
CA VAL A 64 0.51 3.89 -7.93
C VAL A 64 0.81 4.62 -6.62
N ASP A 65 -0.15 4.62 -5.71
CA ASP A 65 -0.02 5.24 -4.39
C ASP A 65 -0.54 4.27 -3.32
N TYR A 66 -0.19 4.55 -2.07
CA TYR A 66 -0.74 3.87 -0.91
C TYR A 66 -1.35 4.88 0.05
N GLY A 67 -2.31 4.42 0.84
CA GLY A 67 -2.90 5.18 1.93
C GLY A 67 -2.98 4.29 3.17
N LEU A 68 -3.11 4.90 4.34
CA LEU A 68 -3.49 4.16 5.53
C LEU A 68 -4.93 4.47 5.86
N VAL A 69 -5.74 3.43 5.97
CA VAL A 69 -7.13 3.54 6.40
C VAL A 69 -7.25 3.01 7.83
N ARG A 70 -8.04 3.67 8.66
CA ARG A 70 -8.38 3.15 9.99
C ARG A 70 -9.85 2.85 10.05
N GLU A 71 -10.19 1.57 10.19
CA GLU A 71 -11.56 1.10 10.33
C GLU A 71 -11.69 0.25 11.58
N GLN A 72 -12.68 0.57 12.42
CA GLN A 72 -13.01 -0.21 13.62
C GLN A 72 -11.81 -0.50 14.56
N GLY A 73 -10.83 0.40 14.61
CA GLY A 73 -9.62 0.25 15.42
C GLY A 73 -8.50 -0.58 14.78
N ARG A 74 -8.69 -1.09 13.55
CA ARG A 74 -7.68 -1.76 12.73
C ARG A 74 -7.05 -0.78 11.74
N THR A 75 -5.78 -0.98 11.42
CA THR A 75 -5.06 -0.21 10.41
C THR A 75 -4.97 -1.03 9.13
N GLY A 76 -5.62 -0.56 8.07
CA GLY A 76 -5.50 -1.12 6.74
C GLY A 76 -4.54 -0.33 5.86
N LEU A 77 -3.95 -1.04 4.89
CA LEU A 77 -3.24 -0.48 3.75
C LEU A 77 -4.18 -0.46 2.54
#